data_AF-A0A8J7UEX0-F1
#
_entry.id   AF-A0A8J7UEX0-F1
#
_cell.length_a   1.000
_cell.length_b   1.000
_cell.length_c   1.000
_cell.angle_alpha   90.00
_cell.angle_beta   90.00
_cell.angle_gamma   90.00
#
_symmetry.space_group_name_H-M   'P 1'
#
loop_
_entity.id
_entity.type
_entity.pdbx_description
1 polymer ?
#
loop_
_entity_poly.entity_id
_entity_poly.type
_entity_poly.pdbx_seq_one_letter_code
_entity_poly.pdbx_strand_id
1 'polypeptide(L)'
;MDRNNEHRCGWVALMGPPNAGKSTLLNALLGQKVSIVTSKPQTTRSRIVGIMSEPGAQVIFMDTPGVSHLRLQPRGHLAKMMSQSAWQSMAAAHVVMLVLDADLYLRREEFLERDVQPLRDALAEDDRPLIVVLNKIDL
;
A
#
# COMPACT_ATOMS: atom_id res chain seq x y z
N MET A 1 14.81 1.33 -38.36
CA MET A 1 14.44 0.14 -37.57
C MET A 1 14.14 0.64 -36.18
N ASP A 2 12.85 0.89 -35.92
CA ASP A 2 12.35 1.57 -34.74
C ASP A 2 12.53 0.70 -33.49
N ARG A 3 13.16 1.24 -32.44
CA ARG A 3 13.18 0.62 -31.12
C ARG A 3 12.16 1.31 -30.22
N ASN A 4 11.43 0.49 -29.46
CA ASN A 4 10.54 0.81 -28.35
C ASN A 4 9.09 1.14 -28.65
N ASN A 5 8.38 0.12 -29.12
CA ASN A 5 6.99 -0.12 -28.72
C ASN A 5 6.95 -1.02 -27.46
N GLU A 6 7.72 -0.67 -26.43
CA GLU A 6 7.83 -1.47 -25.20
C GLU A 6 6.73 -1.07 -24.22
N HIS A 7 5.56 -1.68 -24.39
CA HIS A 7 4.51 -1.62 -23.40
C HIS A 7 4.98 -2.26 -22.08
N ARG A 8 5.03 -1.49 -20.99
CA ARG A 8 5.57 -1.95 -19.70
C ARG A 8 4.47 -2.50 -18.80
N CYS A 9 4.76 -3.49 -17.96
CA CYS A 9 3.82 -3.98 -16.96
C CYS A 9 4.53 -4.17 -15.61
N GLY A 10 3.87 -3.82 -14.51
CA GLY A 10 4.47 -3.99 -13.18
C GLY A 10 3.50 -4.03 -12.02
N TRP A 11 3.93 -4.72 -10.97
CA TRP A 11 3.19 -4.87 -9.72
C TRP A 11 3.59 -3.79 -8.71
N VAL A 12 2.60 -3.12 -8.13
CA VAL A 12 2.79 -2.09 -7.10
C VAL A 12 2.09 -2.55 -5.82
N ALA A 13 2.83 -2.70 -4.73
CA ALA A 13 2.23 -2.96 -3.41
C ALA A 13 1.87 -1.63 -2.73
N LEU A 14 0.59 -1.44 -2.44
CA LEU A 14 0.13 -0.34 -1.58
C LEU A 14 0.29 -0.79 -0.12
N MET A 15 1.24 -0.18 0.57
CA MET A 15 1.57 -0.41 1.96
C MET A 15 1.25 0.83 2.79
N GLY A 16 1.07 0.67 4.09
CA GLY A 16 0.86 1.78 5.01
C GLY A 16 -0.20 1.50 6.08
N PRO A 17 -0.25 2.30 7.15
CA PRO A 17 -1.13 2.08 8.30
C PRO A 17 -2.62 1.99 7.93
N PRO A 18 -3.46 1.37 8.76
CA PRO A 18 -4.91 1.43 8.57
C PRO A 18 -5.36 2.87 8.44
N ASN A 19 -6.37 3.11 7.60
CA ASN A 19 -6.97 4.43 7.43
C ASN A 19 -6.02 5.53 6.88
N ALA A 20 -4.78 5.20 6.49
CA ALA A 20 -3.89 6.11 5.76
C ALA A 20 -4.43 6.51 4.37
N GLY A 21 -5.48 5.83 3.88
CA GLY A 21 -6.17 6.19 2.64
C GLY A 21 -5.75 5.39 1.40
N LYS A 22 -5.08 4.25 1.57
CA LYS A 22 -4.68 3.33 0.47
C LYS A 22 -5.81 3.04 -0.53
N SER A 23 -6.96 2.57 -0.04
CA SER A 23 -8.10 2.23 -0.91
C SER A 23 -8.74 3.46 -1.57
N THR A 24 -8.69 4.63 -0.91
CA THR A 24 -9.12 5.91 -1.51
C THR A 24 -8.19 6.32 -2.64
N LEU A 25 -6.88 6.25 -2.41
CA LEU A 25 -5.85 6.52 -3.41
C LEU A 25 -5.97 5.56 -4.59
N LEU A 26 -6.16 4.27 -4.34
CA LEU A 26 -6.35 3.26 -5.37
C LEU A 26 -7.58 3.57 -6.26
N ASN A 27 -8.72 3.87 -5.65
CA ASN A 27 -9.92 4.24 -6.41
C ASN A 27 -9.71 5.52 -7.24
N ALA A 28 -8.97 6.49 -6.71
CA ALA A 28 -8.62 7.71 -7.44
C ALA A 28 -7.73 7.41 -8.64
N LEU A 29 -6.69 6.57 -8.47
CA LEU A 29 -5.80 6.15 -9.54
C LEU A 29 -6.53 5.35 -10.64
N LEU A 30 -7.53 4.54 -10.28
CA LEU A 30 -8.30 3.74 -11.24
C LEU A 30 -9.48 4.49 -11.89
N GLY A 31 -9.78 5.71 -11.43
CA GLY A 31 -10.94 6.49 -11.88
C GLY A 31 -12.30 5.85 -11.57
N GLN A 32 -12.34 4.79 -10.76
CA GLN A 32 -13.55 4.02 -10.46
C GLN A 32 -13.45 3.37 -9.07
N LYS A 33 -14.60 3.04 -8.46
CA LYS A 33 -14.66 2.41 -7.13
C LYS A 33 -14.42 0.90 -7.24
N VAL A 34 -13.17 0.46 -7.12
CA VAL A 34 -12.76 -0.96 -7.15
C VAL A 34 -12.51 -1.53 -5.74
N SER A 35 -12.06 -0.69 -4.81
CA SER A 35 -11.80 -1.09 -3.41
C SER A 35 -12.80 -0.46 -2.42
N ILE A 36 -13.17 -1.21 -1.39
CA ILE A 36 -14.11 -0.77 -0.35
C ILE A 36 -13.44 0.27 0.54
N VAL A 37 -14.02 1.48 0.62
CA VAL A 37 -13.55 2.58 1.48
C VAL A 37 -14.49 2.74 2.68
N THR A 38 -13.97 2.64 3.90
CA THR A 38 -14.68 3.03 5.14
C THR A 38 -13.67 3.42 6.24
N SER A 39 -14.13 4.22 7.20
CA SER A 39 -13.35 4.64 8.38
C SER A 39 -13.14 3.53 9.42
N LYS A 40 -13.91 2.43 9.33
CA LYS A 40 -13.72 1.26 10.16
C LYS A 40 -12.45 0.50 9.71
N PRO A 41 -11.49 0.20 10.62
CA PRO A 41 -10.37 -0.67 10.28
C PRO A 41 -10.85 -2.04 9.75
N GLN A 42 -9.99 -2.74 9.00
CA GLN A 42 -10.20 -4.12 8.51
C GLN A 42 -11.17 -4.28 7.32
N THR A 43 -11.13 -3.35 6.37
CA THR A 43 -12.00 -3.34 5.18
C THR A 43 -11.56 -4.35 4.12
N THR A 44 -10.25 -4.46 3.89
CA THR A 44 -9.65 -5.34 2.89
C THR A 44 -9.28 -6.67 3.56
N ARG A 45 -10.15 -7.69 3.39
CA ARG A 45 -9.95 -9.06 3.92
C ARG A 45 -9.37 -10.04 2.88
N SER A 46 -9.42 -9.68 1.61
CA SER A 46 -8.81 -10.38 0.46
C SER A 46 -7.93 -9.41 -0.32
N ARG A 47 -6.90 -9.91 -1.02
CA ARG A 47 -6.07 -9.09 -1.92
C ARG A 47 -6.96 -8.51 -3.02
N ILE A 48 -7.15 -7.20 -3.03
CA ILE A 48 -7.84 -6.52 -4.14
C ILE A 48 -6.77 -6.11 -5.15
N VAL A 49 -6.98 -6.52 -6.41
CA VAL A 49 -6.08 -6.19 -7.51
C VAL A 49 -6.76 -5.10 -8.34
N GLY A 50 -6.14 -3.92 -8.39
CA GLY A 50 -6.55 -2.81 -9.24
C GLY A 50 -5.64 -2.73 -10.46
N ILE A 51 -6.20 -2.71 -11.66
CA ILE A 51 -5.41 -2.65 -12.90
C ILE A 51 -5.66 -1.30 -13.58
N MET A 52 -4.62 -0.47 -13.65
CA MET A 52 -4.61 0.76 -14.43
C MET A 52 -3.91 0.48 -15.75
N SER A 53 -4.59 0.72 -16.88
CA SER A 53 -4.02 0.49 -18.22
C SER A 53 -3.94 1.82 -18.96
N GLU A 54 -2.74 2.16 -19.39
CA GLU A 54 -2.40 3.33 -20.19
C GLU A 54 -1.80 2.87 -21.53
N PRO A 55 -1.81 3.69 -22.60
CA PRO A 55 -1.35 3.29 -23.93
C PRO A 55 0.06 2.67 -23.99
N GLY A 56 0.95 3.00 -23.04
CA GLY A 56 2.32 2.48 -22.95
C GLY A 56 2.63 1.65 -21.71
N ALA A 57 1.68 1.44 -20.81
CA ALA A 57 1.94 0.75 -19.55
C ALA A 57 0.69 0.16 -18.90
N GLN A 58 0.88 -0.93 -18.15
CA GLN A 58 -0.11 -1.48 -17.24
C GLN A 58 0.45 -1.56 -15.82
N VAL A 59 -0.29 -0.99 -14.87
CA VAL A 59 0.09 -0.98 -13.46
C VAL A 59 -0.91 -1.83 -12.68
N ILE A 60 -0.40 -2.84 -12.00
CA ILE A 60 -1.19 -3.78 -11.21
C ILE A 60 -0.97 -3.45 -9.74
N PHE A 61 -1.93 -2.75 -9.15
CA PHE A 61 -1.92 -2.39 -7.75
C PHE A 61 -2.45 -3.55 -6.89
N MET A 62 -1.71 -3.89 -5.85
CA MET A 62 -2.14 -4.81 -4.80
C MET A 62 -2.53 -3.99 -3.57
N ASP A 63 -3.83 -3.91 -3.28
CA ASP A 63 -4.33 -3.33 -2.03
C ASP A 63 -4.09 -4.34 -0.91
N THR A 64 -3.23 -3.98 0.03
CA THR A 64 -2.91 -4.83 1.18
C THR A 64 -3.69 -4.36 2.41
N PRO A 65 -4.09 -5.28 3.31
CA PRO A 65 -4.62 -4.88 4.60
C PRO A 65 -3.63 -3.96 5.33
N GLY A 66 -4.13 -2.90 5.99
CA GLY A 66 -3.26 -1.88 6.61
C GLY A 66 -2.21 -2.44 7.58
N VAL A 67 -1.06 -1.78 7.62
CA VAL A 67 0.20 -2.19 8.30
C VAL A 67 0.09 -2.43 9.81
N SER A 68 -1.02 -2.07 10.47
CA SER A 68 -1.23 -2.41 11.89
C SER A 68 -1.28 -3.92 12.18
N HIS A 69 -1.30 -4.75 11.12
CA HIS A 69 -1.20 -6.20 11.20
C HIS A 69 0.22 -6.75 10.96
N LEU A 70 1.20 -5.93 10.58
CA LEU A 70 2.63 -6.30 10.53
C LEU A 70 3.31 -6.22 11.90
N ARG A 71 2.55 -6.38 12.98
CA ARG A 71 3.15 -6.58 14.30
C ARG A 71 3.94 -7.88 14.26
N LEU A 72 5.14 -7.86 14.85
CA LEU A 72 5.92 -9.08 15.12
C LEU A 72 5.11 -10.14 15.90
N GLN A 73 4.08 -9.70 16.63
CA GLN A 73 3.13 -10.57 17.32
C GLN A 73 1.67 -10.17 17.00
N PRO A 74 1.11 -10.60 15.84
CA PRO A 74 -0.30 -10.39 15.54
C PRO A 74 -1.14 -11.22 16.53
N ARG A 75 -2.06 -10.57 17.25
CA ARG A 75 -2.97 -11.28 18.17
C ARG A 75 -4.20 -11.78 17.41
N GLY A 76 -4.39 -13.10 17.39
CA GLY A 76 -5.52 -13.77 16.74
C GLY A 76 -5.26 -14.19 15.28
N HIS A 77 -6.00 -15.22 14.85
CA HIS A 77 -5.83 -15.83 13.51
C HIS A 77 -5.99 -14.83 12.36
N LEU A 78 -7.01 -13.96 12.45
CA LEU A 78 -7.28 -12.96 11.42
C LEU A 78 -6.10 -11.98 11.24
N ALA A 79 -5.55 -11.48 12.35
CA ALA A 79 -4.41 -10.56 12.29
C ALA A 79 -3.18 -11.22 11.66
N LYS A 80 -2.94 -12.50 11.95
CA LYS A 80 -1.85 -13.28 11.34
C LYS A 80 -2.03 -13.45 9.83
N MET A 81 -3.23 -13.80 9.38
CA MET A 81 -3.54 -13.94 7.95
C MET A 81 -3.40 -12.62 7.20
N MET A 82 -3.86 -11.52 7.80
CA MET A 82 -3.75 -10.18 7.19
C MET A 82 -2.29 -9.73 7.10
N SER A 83 -1.48 -9.99 8.14
CA SER A 83 -0.03 -9.77 8.14
C SER A 83 0.65 -10.51 6.99
N GLN A 84 0.38 -11.82 6.88
CA GLN A 84 0.96 -12.68 5.87
C GLN A 84 0.59 -12.22 4.45
N SER A 85 -0.65 -11.81 4.22
CA SER A 85 -1.11 -11.30 2.92
C SER A 85 -0.40 -10.00 2.52
N ALA A 86 -0.19 -9.09 3.46
CA ALA A 86 0.57 -7.86 3.22
C ALA A 86 2.04 -8.15 2.88
N TRP A 87 2.72 -9.00 3.65
CA TRP A 87 4.10 -9.42 3.33
C TRP A 87 4.23 -10.14 1.99
N GLN A 88 3.30 -11.03 1.65
CA GLN A 88 3.29 -11.71 0.35
C GLN A 88 3.09 -10.75 -0.82
N SER A 89 2.28 -9.71 -0.63
CA SER A 89 2.04 -8.72 -1.67
C SER A 89 3.26 -7.82 -1.83
N MET A 90 3.92 -7.43 -0.74
CA MET A 90 5.21 -6.75 -0.80
C MET A 90 6.25 -7.61 -1.51
N ALA A 91 6.38 -8.90 -1.17
CA ALA A 91 7.34 -9.82 -1.81
C ALA A 91 7.10 -9.99 -3.33
N ALA A 92 5.85 -9.92 -3.80
CA ALA A 92 5.52 -10.03 -5.22
C ALA A 92 5.63 -8.71 -6.01
N ALA A 93 5.81 -7.58 -5.33
CA ALA A 93 5.80 -6.26 -5.98
C ALA A 93 7.13 -5.95 -6.68
N HIS A 94 7.05 -5.19 -7.77
CA HIS A 94 8.21 -4.55 -8.40
C HIS A 94 8.48 -3.16 -7.80
N VAL A 95 7.45 -2.50 -7.25
CA VAL A 95 7.53 -1.19 -6.61
C VAL A 95 6.71 -1.22 -5.32
N VAL A 96 7.26 -0.63 -4.24
CA VAL A 96 6.54 -0.45 -2.98
C VAL A 96 6.05 0.99 -2.89
N MET A 97 4.76 1.17 -2.60
CA MET A 97 4.14 2.47 -2.37
C MET A 97 3.68 2.58 -0.93
N LEU A 98 4.43 3.32 -0.11
CA LEU A 98 4.15 3.54 1.30
C LEU A 98 3.26 4.77 1.49
N VAL A 99 1.99 4.55 1.85
CA VAL A 99 1.00 5.60 2.07
C VAL A 99 0.92 5.96 3.54
N LEU A 100 1.13 7.23 3.84
CA LEU A 100 1.23 7.82 5.18
C LEU A 100 0.18 8.93 5.37
N ASP A 101 -0.28 9.11 6.60
CA ASP A 101 -1.31 10.10 6.95
C ASP A 101 -0.64 11.40 7.44
N ALA A 102 -0.51 12.38 6.55
CA ALA A 102 0.22 13.62 6.84
C ALA A 102 -0.44 14.43 7.97
N ASP A 103 -1.76 14.61 7.94
CA ASP A 103 -2.52 15.33 8.97
C ASP A 103 -2.37 14.69 10.35
N LEU A 104 -2.47 13.35 10.42
CA LEU A 104 -2.29 12.62 11.68
C LEU A 104 -0.90 12.88 12.29
N TYR A 105 0.16 12.78 11.48
CA TYR A 105 1.52 12.91 11.98
C TYR A 105 1.90 14.36 12.29
N LEU A 106 1.35 15.33 11.58
CA LEU A 106 1.50 16.74 11.93
C LEU A 106 0.86 17.06 13.29
N ARG A 107 -0.30 16.47 13.60
CA ARG A 107 -0.98 16.69 14.89
C ARG A 107 -0.38 15.86 16.02
N ARG A 108 0.14 14.68 15.71
CA ARG A 108 0.57 13.66 16.67
C ARG A 108 1.75 12.85 16.10
N GLU A 109 2.94 13.46 16.17
CA GLU A 109 4.20 12.95 15.63
C GLU A 109 4.54 11.55 16.19
N GLU A 110 4.13 11.23 17.41
CA GLU A 110 4.39 9.95 18.06
C GLU A 110 3.80 8.75 17.30
N PHE A 111 2.80 8.98 16.43
CA PHE A 111 2.24 7.91 15.60
C PHE A 111 3.12 7.56 14.40
N LEU A 112 3.97 8.48 13.93
CA LEU A 112 4.84 8.23 12.77
C LEU A 112 5.82 7.10 13.09
N GLU A 113 6.56 7.22 14.19
CA GLU A 113 7.53 6.20 14.60
C GLU A 113 6.85 4.86 14.83
N ARG A 114 5.71 4.85 15.54
CA ARG A 114 4.92 3.63 15.79
C ARG A 114 4.50 2.92 14.50
N ASP A 115 4.13 3.69 13.48
CA ASP A 115 3.56 3.17 12.25
C ASP A 115 4.64 2.76 11.23
N VAL A 116 5.81 3.41 11.24
CA VAL A 116 6.93 3.15 10.33
C VAL A 116 7.89 2.11 10.89
N GLN A 117 8.11 2.06 12.21
CA GLN A 117 9.06 1.14 12.86
C GLN A 117 8.88 -0.33 12.44
N PRO A 118 7.65 -0.90 12.34
CA PRO A 118 7.47 -2.30 11.93
C PRO A 118 7.86 -2.58 10.47
N LEU A 119 7.96 -1.54 9.64
CA LEU A 119 8.32 -1.64 8.23
C LEU A 119 9.80 -1.35 7.99
N ARG A 120 10.46 -0.68 8.94
CA ARG A 120 11.79 -0.08 8.73
C ARG A 120 12.81 -1.08 8.22
N ASP A 121 12.96 -2.21 8.91
CA ASP A 121 13.99 -3.20 8.56
C ASP A 121 13.66 -3.85 7.21
N ALA A 122 12.39 -4.19 7.00
CA ALA A 122 11.94 -4.80 5.74
C ALA A 122 12.03 -3.86 4.53
N LEU A 123 11.91 -2.54 4.72
CA LEU A 123 12.09 -1.54 3.66
C LEU A 123 13.56 -1.17 3.47
N ALA A 124 14.38 -1.21 4.53
CA ALA A 124 15.81 -0.92 4.46
C ALA A 124 16.60 -2.03 3.75
N GLU A 125 16.14 -3.27 3.83
CA GLU A 125 16.71 -4.43 3.15
C GLU A 125 16.14 -4.65 1.73
N ASP A 126 15.23 -3.79 1.28
CA ASP A 126 14.54 -3.93 -0.01
C ASP A 126 15.15 -3.00 -1.08
N ASP A 127 15.80 -3.59 -2.09
CA ASP A 127 16.42 -2.86 -3.21
C ASP A 127 15.40 -2.34 -4.24
N ARG A 128 14.11 -2.65 -4.09
CA ARG A 128 13.08 -2.20 -5.02
C ARG A 128 12.77 -0.72 -4.84
N PRO A 129 12.32 -0.03 -5.90
CA PRO A 129 11.89 1.36 -5.78
C PRO A 129 10.79 1.53 -4.72
N LEU A 130 11.06 2.43 -3.77
CA LEU A 130 10.12 2.86 -2.74
C LEU A 130 9.57 4.25 -3.08
N ILE A 131 8.25 4.35 -3.20
CA ILE A 131 7.52 5.61 -3.35
C ILE A 131 6.83 5.92 -2.03
N VAL A 132 7.18 7.03 -1.39
CA VAL A 132 6.49 7.51 -0.18
C VAL A 132 5.40 8.49 -0.59
N VAL A 133 4.17 8.21 -0.17
CA VAL A 133 2.98 9.02 -0.45
C VAL A 133 2.48 9.62 0.85
N LEU A 134 2.63 10.94 0.99
CA LEU A 134 2.02 11.70 2.08
C LEU A 134 0.59 12.05 1.67
N ASN A 135 -0.38 11.38 2.27
CA ASN A 135 -1.80 11.53 1.97
C ASN A 135 -2.50 12.45 2.98
N LYS A 136 -3.69 12.95 2.63
CA LYS A 136 -4.51 13.86 3.45
C LYS A 136 -3.86 15.22 3.73
N ILE A 137 -3.10 15.74 2.75
CA ILE A 137 -2.44 17.05 2.84
C ILE A 137 -3.43 18.23 2.72
N ASP A 138 -4.69 17.93 2.37
CA ASP A 138 -5.80 18.87 2.27
C ASP A 138 -6.50 19.15 3.61
N LEU A 139 -6.15 18.40 4.66
CA LEU A 139 -6.71 18.51 6.01
C LEU A 139 -5.88 19.40 6.96
#